data_AF-H9FMC9-F1
#
_entry.id   AF-H9FMC9-F1
#
_cell.length_a   1.000
_cell.length_b   1.000
_cell.length_c   1.000
_cell.angle_alpha   90.00
_cell.angle_beta   90.00
_cell.angle_gamma   90.00
#
_symmetry.space_group_name_H-M   'P 1'
#
loop_
_entity.id
_entity.type
_entity.pdbx_description
1 polymer ?
#
loop_
_entity_poly.entity_id
_entity_poly.type
_entity_poly.pdbx_seq_one_letter_code
_entity_poly.pdbx_strand_id
1 'polypeptide(L)' 'KHFDCPVLEGMELENQGGMGTELNHWEKRLLENEAMTGSHTQNRVLSRITLALMEDTGWYKANYSMAEKLDWGRGMG' A
#
# COMPACT_ATOMS: atom_id res chain seq x y z
N LYS A 1 6.89 2.20 9.36
CA LYS A 1 6.42 1.13 10.29
C LYS A 1 6.27 -0.23 9.62
N HIS A 2 5.59 -0.35 8.47
CA HIS A 2 5.37 -1.67 7.84
C HIS A 2 6.67 -2.41 7.57
N PHE A 3 7.62 -1.75 6.89
CA PHE A 3 8.93 -2.33 6.56
C PHE A 3 9.94 -2.30 7.72
N ASP A 4 9.67 -1.53 8.78
CA ASP A 4 10.61 -1.22 9.88
C ASP A 4 11.78 -0.27 9.52
N CYS A 5 11.69 0.44 8.39
CA CYS A 5 12.60 1.56 8.10
C CYS A 5 12.19 2.84 8.83
N PRO A 6 13.05 3.44 9.68
CA PRO A 6 12.80 4.77 10.23
C PRO A 6 13.13 5.90 9.25
N VAL A 7 13.94 5.64 8.21
CA VAL A 7 14.38 6.64 7.23
C VAL A 7 13.55 6.66 5.94
N LEU A 8 12.53 5.80 5.83
CA LEU A 8 11.66 5.74 4.67
C LEU A 8 10.75 6.98 4.62
N GLU A 9 10.87 7.76 3.54
CA GLU A 9 10.17 9.04 3.37
C GLU A 9 8.75 8.87 2.80
N GLY A 10 8.50 7.80 2.05
CA GLY A 10 7.23 7.60 1.34
C GLY A 10 7.04 6.18 0.84
N MET A 11 6.01 6.00 0.01
CA MET A 11 5.70 4.71 -0.61
C MET A 11 5.80 4.83 -2.13
N GLU A 12 6.36 3.82 -2.78
CA GLU A 12 6.48 3.78 -4.24
C GLU A 12 5.12 3.52 -4.91
N LEU A 13 4.88 4.26 -5.99
CA LEU A 13 3.78 3.99 -6.92
C LEU A 13 4.26 3.07 -8.04
N GLU A 14 3.35 2.27 -8.54
CA GLU A 14 3.57 1.35 -9.66
C GLU A 14 4.14 2.10 -10.86
N ASN A 15 5.23 1.58 -11.44
CA ASN A 15 5.89 2.17 -12.59
C ASN A 15 5.75 1.34 -13.88
N GLN A 16 4.88 0.32 -13.86
CA GLN A 16 4.59 -0.54 -15.00
C GLN A 16 3.07 -0.60 -15.31
N GLY A 17 2.72 -1.28 -16.42
CA GLY A 17 1.32 -1.54 -16.79
C GLY A 17 0.62 -0.45 -17.60
N GLY A 18 1.28 0.68 -17.86
CA GLY A 18 0.77 1.77 -18.73
C GLY A 18 -0.25 2.69 -18.05
N MET A 19 -0.91 3.55 -18.83
CA MET A 19 -1.71 4.70 -18.35
C MET A 19 -2.80 4.38 -17.32
N GLY A 20 -3.34 3.16 -17.32
CA GLY A 20 -4.38 2.74 -16.35
C GLY A 20 -3.82 2.19 -15.04
N THR A 21 -2.51 1.96 -14.95
CA THR A 21 -1.88 1.23 -13.85
C THR A 21 -0.77 2.04 -13.22
N GLU A 22 0.17 2.50 -14.06
CA GLU A 22 1.32 3.31 -13.67
C GLU A 22 0.85 4.57 -12.94
N LEU A 23 1.52 4.91 -11.84
CA LEU A 23 1.25 6.07 -10.98
C LEU A 23 -0.15 6.12 -10.33
N ASN A 24 -1.00 5.11 -10.55
CA ASN A 24 -2.36 5.04 -9.99
C ASN A 24 -2.50 3.97 -8.89
N HIS A 25 -1.51 3.08 -8.77
CA HIS A 25 -1.52 1.95 -7.86
C HIS A 25 -0.24 1.89 -7.04
N TRP A 26 -0.26 1.10 -5.96
CA TRP A 26 0.96 0.76 -5.24
C TRP A 26 1.87 -0.14 -6.06
N GLU A 27 3.18 0.09 -5.93
CA GLU A 27 4.23 -0.78 -6.49
C GLU A 27 4.03 -2.22 -5.98
N LYS A 28 3.64 -3.11 -6.91
CA LYS A 28 3.26 -4.48 -6.56
C LYS A 28 4.44 -5.27 -6.00
N ARG A 29 5.67 -5.00 -6.43
CA ARG A 29 6.88 -5.66 -5.87
C ARG A 29 6.98 -5.48 -4.36
N LEU A 30 6.56 -4.33 -3.85
CA LEU A 30 6.68 -3.98 -2.43
C LEU A 30 5.45 -4.36 -1.60
N LEU A 31 4.25 -4.34 -2.19
CA LEU A 31 3.00 -4.54 -1.45
C LEU A 31 2.12 -5.72 -1.92
N GLU A 32 2.51 -6.41 -2.99
CA GLU A 32 1.97 -7.69 -3.49
C GLU A 32 0.43 -7.82 -3.51
N ASN A 33 -0.17 -8.37 -2.46
CA ASN A 33 -1.62 -8.61 -2.32
C ASN A 33 -2.38 -7.44 -1.66
N GLU A 34 -1.76 -6.28 -1.52
CA GLU A 34 -2.45 -5.07 -1.06
C GLU A 34 -3.55 -4.66 -2.08
N ALA A 35 -4.69 -4.23 -1.55
CA ALA A 35 -5.91 -3.92 -2.28
C ALA A 35 -5.76 -2.90 -3.41
N MET A 36 -4.79 -1.99 -3.32
CA MET A 36 -4.54 -0.91 -4.27
C MET A 36 -3.32 -1.18 -5.17
N THR A 37 -2.84 -2.43 -5.26
CA THR A 37 -1.84 -2.82 -6.28
C THR A 37 -2.48 -2.94 -7.67
N GLY A 38 -1.69 -2.74 -8.72
CA GLY A 38 -2.17 -2.62 -10.10
C GLY A 38 -2.74 -3.89 -10.74
N SER A 39 -2.74 -5.01 -10.01
CA SER A 39 -3.33 -6.27 -10.47
C SER A 39 -3.77 -7.12 -9.28
N HIS A 40 -4.85 -7.87 -9.47
CA HIS A 40 -5.41 -8.70 -8.43
C HIS A 40 -4.51 -9.91 -8.10
N THR A 41 -4.19 -10.06 -6.81
CA THR A 41 -3.71 -11.33 -6.23
C THR A 41 -4.80 -11.97 -5.37
N GLN A 42 -4.71 -13.27 -5.15
CA GLN A 42 -5.45 -13.97 -4.10
C GLN A 42 -5.20 -13.34 -2.72
N ASN A 43 -6.17 -13.46 -1.80
CA ASN A 43 -6.08 -12.95 -0.42
C ASN A 43 -5.78 -11.45 -0.34
N ARG A 44 -6.61 -10.64 -1.01
CA ARG A 44 -6.51 -9.18 -1.00
C ARG A 44 -6.54 -8.62 0.43
N VAL A 45 -5.63 -7.71 0.74
CA VAL A 45 -5.48 -7.05 2.06
C VAL A 45 -5.68 -5.55 1.92
N LEU A 46 -6.64 -4.98 2.63
CA LEU A 46 -6.76 -3.54 2.81
C LEU A 46 -5.91 -3.10 4.01
N SER A 47 -4.68 -2.71 3.71
CA SER A 47 -3.67 -2.48 4.74
C SER A 47 -3.75 -1.08 5.36
N ARG A 48 -3.00 -0.90 6.45
CA ARG A 48 -2.77 0.42 7.04
C ARG A 48 -2.13 1.43 6.09
N ILE A 49 -1.50 0.99 4.99
CA ILE A 49 -0.85 1.88 4.01
C ILE A 49 -1.91 2.57 3.17
N THR A 50 -2.88 1.83 2.62
CA THR A 50 -4.01 2.42 1.89
C THR A 50 -4.89 3.29 2.79
N LEU A 51 -5.11 2.88 4.04
CA LEU A 51 -5.83 3.72 5.00
C LEU A 51 -5.10 5.04 5.28
N ALA A 52 -3.76 5.01 5.37
CA ALA A 52 -2.96 6.23 5.53
C ALA A 52 -3.08 7.15 4.31
N LEU A 53 -3.00 6.61 3.09
CA LEU A 53 -3.23 7.38 1.87
C LEU A 53 -4.61 8.06 1.90
N MET A 54 -5.67 7.33 2.24
CA MET A 54 -7.02 7.89 2.32
C MET A 54 -7.12 9.03 3.34
N GLU A 55 -6.46 8.91 4.49
CA GLU A 55 -6.42 9.97 5.50
C GLU A 55 -5.59 11.18 5.04
N ASP A 56 -4.45 10.96 4.38
CA ASP A 56 -3.57 12.01 3.86
C ASP A 56 -4.23 12.84 2.75
N THR A 57 -5.24 12.30 2.04
CA THR A 57 -6.05 13.10 1.10
C THR A 57 -6.87 14.21 1.79
N GLY A 58 -7.11 14.08 3.10
CA GLY A 58 -7.98 14.97 3.87
C GLY A 58 -9.48 14.72 3.65
N TRP A 59 -9.88 13.76 2.81
CA TRP A 59 -11.30 13.43 2.59
C TRP A 59 -11.87 12.47 3.63
N TYR A 60 -11.01 11.67 4.26
CA TYR A 60 -11.41 10.61 5.17
C TYR A 60 -10.68 10.72 6.50
N LYS A 61 -11.30 10.17 7.55
CA LYS A 61 -10.66 9.87 8.82
C LYS A 61 -10.56 8.36 8.96
N ALA A 62 -9.35 7.81 8.93
CA ALA A 62 -9.16 6.38 8.88
C ALA A 62 -9.32 5.74 10.26
N ASN A 63 -10.01 4.60 10.34
CA ASN A 63 -9.98 3.75 11.53
C ASN A 63 -8.91 2.67 11.37
N TYR A 64 -7.69 2.95 11.85
CA TYR A 64 -6.57 2.00 11.75
C TYR A 64 -6.76 0.71 12.56
N SER A 65 -7.72 0.62 13.48
CA SER A 65 -8.03 -0.65 14.16
C SER A 65 -8.66 -1.68 13.22
N MET A 66 -9.20 -1.23 12.08
CA MET A 66 -9.78 -2.06 11.03
C MET A 66 -8.77 -2.44 9.95
N ALA A 67 -7.53 -1.95 10.05
CA ALA A 67 -6.50 -2.25 9.07
C ALA A 67 -6.17 -3.75 9.07
N GLU A 68 -6.23 -4.38 7.90
CA GLU A 68 -5.82 -5.76 7.75
C GLU A 68 -4.29 -5.89 7.83
N LYS A 69 -3.82 -7.05 8.29
CA LYS A 69 -2.39 -7.33 8.42
C LYS A 69 -1.81 -7.71 7.05
N LEU A 70 -1.02 -6.82 6.47
CA LEU A 70 -0.16 -7.14 5.34
C LEU A 70 1.11 -7.83 5.88
N ASP A 71 1.40 -9.04 5.42
CA ASP A 71 2.60 -9.80 5.81
C ASP A 71 3.75 -9.59 4.82
N TRP A 72 3.44 -9.41 3.54
CA TRP A 72 4.45 -9.14 2.51
C TRP A 72 5.22 -7.87 2.81
N GLY A 73 6.56 -7.91 2.74
CA GLY A 73 7.41 -6.74 3.03
C GLY A 73 7.59 -6.42 4.52
N ARG A 74 6.84 -7.06 5.43
CA ARG A 74 6.82 -6.65 6.83
C ARG A 74 8.18 -6.86 7.51
N GLY A 75 8.74 -5.80 8.08
CA GLY A 75 10.02 -5.85 8.81
C GLY A 75 11.24 -6.13 7.93
N MET A 76 11.15 -5.88 6.62
CA MET A 76 12.22 -6.16 5.66
C MET A 76 13.10 -4.96 5.29
N GLY A 77 12.99 -3.81 5.98
CA GLY A 77 13.90 -2.67 5.78
C GLY A 77 13.40 -1.38 6.36
#